data_AF-A0A267TJ90-F1
#
_entry.id   AF-A0A267TJ90-F1
#
_cell.length_a   1.000
_cell.length_b   1.000
_cell.length_c   1.000
_cell.angle_alpha   90.00
_cell.angle_beta   90.00
_cell.angle_gamma   90.00
#
_symmetry.space_group_name_H-M   'P 1'
#
loop_
_entity.id
_entity.type
_entity.pdbx_description
1 polymer ?
#
loop_
_entity_poly.entity_id
_entity_poly.type
_entity_poly.pdbx_seq_one_letter_code
_entity_poly.pdbx_strand_id
1 'polypeptide(L)'
;MPENKKRKTLSSKILKKLKIASFIIENLKITHNPFMLKYKILWFLFNLKASLASYRYDVHKLGFQKGKKHLKVERIGHLPKQVNESSGLVYRKQDSTLLTHNDSGGAPHIYQIDLSGKLLNTYPISQAKNIDWEDMSADEQGDIYVGDIGNNSYQRRDLYIYQINKKIDAVLQRIPIYYPDKQYVPDAEAMFVVQDSIYIFTKNWDKSGTDLFVRKIGINADTLQLKAHINLRTPITGAAINQQKNKFVLISYGKIYYFRIIEHQIDFSNPLYCIKFPHKQTESIAFLDENVVIITNEQGEIYRVREN
;
A
#
# COMPACT_ATOMS: atom_id res chain seq x y z
N MET A 1 39.58 7.82 -31.87
CA MET A 1 39.12 6.51 -32.40
C MET A 1 39.01 5.31 -31.41
N PRO A 2 38.95 5.41 -30.06
CA PRO A 2 38.72 4.21 -29.21
C PRO A 2 37.27 3.97 -28.75
N GLU A 3 36.35 4.94 -28.83
CA GLU A 3 34.99 4.81 -28.26
C GLU A 3 34.07 3.86 -29.03
N ASN A 4 34.25 3.71 -30.35
CA ASN A 4 33.36 2.88 -31.18
C ASN A 4 33.56 1.37 -31.00
N LYS A 5 34.73 0.92 -30.52
CA LYS A 5 34.99 -0.52 -30.24
C LYS A 5 34.34 -0.97 -28.94
N LYS A 6 34.33 -0.15 -27.88
CA LYS A 6 33.70 -0.46 -26.57
C LYS A 6 32.17 -0.60 -26.67
N ARG A 7 31.50 0.24 -27.48
CA ARG A 7 30.04 0.16 -27.69
C ARG A 7 29.62 -1.14 -28.40
N LYS A 8 30.37 -1.60 -29.41
CA LYS A 8 30.08 -2.87 -30.11
C LYS A 8 30.22 -4.09 -29.19
N THR A 9 31.23 -4.11 -28.32
CA THR A 9 31.43 -5.22 -27.37
C THR A 9 30.35 -5.29 -26.28
N LEU A 10 29.87 -4.14 -25.79
CA LEU A 10 28.80 -4.08 -24.77
C LEU A 10 27.45 -4.52 -25.35
N SER A 11 27.15 -4.10 -26.59
CA SER A 11 25.96 -4.54 -27.35
C SER A 11 25.93 -6.06 -27.54
N SER A 12 27.06 -6.69 -27.88
CA SER A 12 27.12 -8.15 -28.09
C SER A 12 26.85 -8.97 -26.81
N LYS A 13 27.30 -8.49 -25.64
CA LYS A 13 27.07 -9.15 -24.34
C LYS A 13 25.61 -9.01 -23.90
N ILE A 14 24.98 -7.88 -24.19
CA ILE A 14 23.56 -7.64 -23.91
C ILE A 14 22.68 -8.51 -24.83
N LEU A 15 23.01 -8.61 -26.12
CA LEU A 15 22.31 -9.51 -27.05
C LEU A 15 22.42 -10.99 -26.63
N LYS A 16 23.58 -11.43 -26.13
CA LYS A 16 23.78 -12.81 -25.68
C LYS A 16 22.95 -13.11 -24.42
N LYS A 17 22.83 -12.15 -23.49
CA LYS A 17 21.95 -12.27 -22.30
C LYS A 17 20.46 -12.27 -22.67
N LEU A 18 20.05 -11.47 -23.66
CA LEU A 18 18.68 -11.44 -24.17
C LEU A 18 18.28 -12.76 -24.85
N LYS A 19 19.20 -13.39 -25.59
CA LYS A 19 18.95 -14.72 -26.20
C LYS A 19 18.81 -15.85 -25.16
N ILE A 20 19.60 -15.82 -24.08
CA ILE A 20 19.47 -16.79 -22.98
C ILE A 20 18.15 -16.60 -22.23
N ALA A 21 17.73 -15.34 -22.01
CA ALA A 21 16.42 -15.04 -21.42
C ALA A 21 15.27 -15.53 -22.32
N SER A 22 15.38 -15.37 -23.65
CA SER A 22 14.39 -15.87 -24.61
C SER A 22 14.24 -17.40 -24.56
N PHE A 23 15.35 -18.13 -24.44
CA PHE A 23 15.36 -19.60 -24.39
C PHE A 23 14.76 -20.19 -23.10
N ILE A 24 14.92 -19.49 -21.96
CA ILE A 24 14.30 -19.88 -20.69
C ILE A 24 12.79 -19.63 -20.71
N ILE A 25 12.35 -18.60 -21.44
CA ILE A 25 10.93 -18.22 -21.57
C ILE A 25 10.15 -19.19 -22.46
N GLU A 26 10.75 -19.74 -23.51
CA GLU A 26 10.09 -20.71 -24.41
C GLU A 26 9.79 -22.06 -23.74
N ASN A 27 10.49 -22.41 -22.66
CA ASN A 27 10.36 -23.70 -21.99
C ASN A 27 9.43 -23.69 -20.75
N LEU A 28 8.89 -22.53 -20.36
CA LEU A 28 7.94 -22.42 -19.25
C LEU A 28 6.51 -22.38 -19.77
N LYS A 29 5.87 -23.55 -19.87
CA LYS A 29 4.42 -23.67 -20.10
C LYS A 29 3.67 -23.16 -18.86
N ILE A 30 3.28 -21.88 -18.86
CA ILE A 30 2.35 -21.32 -17.87
C ILE A 30 1.17 -20.69 -18.63
N THR A 31 -0.01 -21.21 -18.35
CA THR A 31 -1.29 -20.83 -18.94
C THR A 31 -1.83 -19.54 -18.31
N HIS A 32 -1.25 -18.39 -18.66
CA HIS A 32 -1.90 -17.07 -18.54
C HIS A 32 -1.24 -16.11 -19.54
N ASN A 33 -2.02 -15.19 -20.12
CA ASN A 33 -1.62 -14.32 -21.23
C ASN A 33 -0.22 -13.69 -21.00
N PRO A 34 0.84 -14.24 -21.64
CA PRO A 34 2.22 -13.98 -21.24
C PRO A 34 2.68 -12.57 -21.62
N PHE A 35 1.90 -11.84 -22.42
CA PHE A 35 2.19 -10.46 -22.80
C PHE A 35 1.92 -9.48 -21.65
N MET A 36 0.77 -9.55 -20.98
CA MET A 36 0.39 -8.63 -19.90
C MET A 36 1.31 -8.78 -18.66
N LEU A 37 1.66 -10.01 -18.30
CA LEU A 37 2.57 -10.28 -17.18
C LEU A 37 4.00 -9.77 -17.46
N LYS A 38 4.48 -9.90 -18.72
CA LYS A 38 5.78 -9.34 -19.12
C LYS A 38 5.79 -7.82 -19.03
N TYR A 39 4.72 -7.15 -19.43
CA TYR A 39 4.60 -5.69 -19.29
C TYR A 39 4.53 -5.26 -17.83
N LYS A 40 3.71 -5.90 -17.00
CA LYS A 40 3.66 -5.66 -15.54
C LYS A 40 5.06 -5.79 -14.91
N ILE A 41 5.81 -6.84 -15.25
CA ILE A 41 7.18 -7.07 -14.73
C ILE A 41 8.19 -6.02 -15.23
N LEU A 42 8.22 -5.72 -16.52
CA LEU A 42 9.13 -4.71 -17.09
C LEU A 42 8.87 -3.32 -16.52
N TRP A 43 7.59 -2.98 -16.37
CA TRP A 43 7.13 -1.72 -15.81
C TRP A 43 7.43 -1.64 -14.30
N PHE A 44 7.22 -2.73 -13.57
CA PHE A 44 7.68 -2.86 -12.18
C PHE A 44 9.19 -2.62 -12.06
N LEU A 45 10.02 -3.25 -12.89
CA LEU A 45 11.48 -3.08 -12.82
C LEU A 45 11.91 -1.64 -13.11
N PHE A 46 11.21 -0.96 -14.01
CA PHE A 46 11.42 0.46 -14.27
C PHE A 46 11.07 1.32 -13.04
N ASN A 47 9.90 1.09 -12.45
CA ASN A 47 9.44 1.81 -11.27
C ASN A 47 10.31 1.54 -10.04
N LEU A 48 10.76 0.31 -9.82
CA LEU A 48 11.69 -0.04 -8.74
C LEU A 48 13.02 0.73 -8.89
N LYS A 49 13.57 0.81 -10.11
CA LYS A 49 14.79 1.57 -10.37
C LYS A 49 14.59 3.08 -10.16
N ALA A 50 13.45 3.62 -10.59
CA ALA A 50 13.09 5.02 -10.38
C ALA A 50 12.87 5.35 -8.89
N SER A 51 12.18 4.47 -8.16
CA SER A 51 11.98 4.55 -6.72
C SER A 51 13.31 4.56 -5.97
N LEU A 52 14.22 3.64 -6.29
CA LEU A 52 15.54 3.60 -5.67
C LEU A 52 16.39 4.84 -5.98
N ALA A 53 16.12 5.52 -7.09
CA ALA A 53 16.76 6.77 -7.49
C ALA A 53 16.21 7.99 -6.73
N SER A 54 14.90 8.05 -6.45
CA SER A 54 14.30 9.13 -5.65
C SER A 54 14.66 9.06 -4.17
N TYR A 55 15.23 7.97 -3.67
CA TYR A 55 15.71 7.87 -2.28
C TYR A 55 16.63 9.03 -1.85
N ARG A 56 17.52 9.49 -2.74
CA ARG A 56 18.38 10.65 -2.44
C ARG A 56 17.57 11.93 -2.36
N TYR A 57 16.58 12.10 -3.23
CA TYR A 57 15.67 13.23 -3.18
C TYR A 57 14.90 13.26 -1.86
N ASP A 58 14.29 12.15 -1.46
CA ASP A 58 13.51 12.07 -0.22
C ASP A 58 14.35 12.46 1.00
N VAL A 59 15.60 11.96 1.08
CA VAL A 59 16.51 12.28 2.18
C VAL A 59 17.01 13.73 2.16
N HIS A 60 17.36 14.25 0.98
CA HIS A 60 18.00 15.57 0.87
C HIS A 60 17.02 16.74 0.70
N LYS A 61 15.78 16.49 0.27
CA LYS A 61 14.78 17.52 -0.03
C LYS A 61 13.54 17.44 0.84
N LEU A 62 13.17 16.26 1.32
CA LEU A 62 11.97 16.06 2.13
C LEU A 62 12.28 15.78 3.62
N GLY A 63 13.53 15.94 4.06
CA GLY A 63 13.89 15.87 5.48
C GLY A 63 13.98 14.46 6.08
N PHE A 64 13.75 13.39 5.30
CA PHE A 64 13.87 12.03 5.82
C PHE A 64 15.30 11.65 6.19
N GLN A 65 15.47 10.97 7.31
CA GLN A 65 16.73 10.32 7.64
C GLN A 65 16.83 8.94 6.95
N LYS A 66 18.05 8.44 6.79
CA LYS A 66 18.28 7.11 6.17
C LYS A 66 17.99 6.00 7.17
N GLY A 67 16.95 5.18 6.93
CA GLY A 67 16.60 4.08 7.86
C GLY A 67 17.52 2.85 7.86
N LYS A 68 18.46 2.72 6.90
CA LYS A 68 19.23 1.48 6.66
C LYS A 68 20.02 0.91 7.84
N LYS A 69 20.41 1.70 8.85
CA LYS A 69 21.23 1.22 9.97
C LYS A 69 20.41 0.53 11.07
N HIS A 70 19.09 0.65 11.04
CA HIS A 70 18.21 0.33 12.16
C HIS A 70 17.17 -0.72 11.82
N LEU A 71 17.35 -1.55 10.79
CA LEU A 71 16.24 -2.37 10.29
C LEU A 71 16.60 -3.81 10.00
N LYS A 72 15.74 -4.71 10.47
CA LYS A 72 15.73 -6.12 10.10
C LYS A 72 14.47 -6.41 9.28
N VAL A 73 14.66 -6.83 8.04
CA VAL A 73 13.58 -7.27 7.15
C VAL A 73 13.63 -8.78 7.04
N GLU A 74 12.52 -9.44 7.34
CA GLU A 74 12.39 -10.90 7.31
C GLU A 74 11.13 -11.26 6.54
N ARG A 75 11.25 -12.16 5.56
CA ARG A 75 10.06 -12.83 5.02
C ARG A 75 9.61 -13.88 6.03
N ILE A 76 8.38 -13.78 6.50
CA ILE A 76 7.85 -14.63 7.59
C ILE A 76 6.74 -15.57 7.14
N GLY A 77 6.18 -15.38 5.95
CA GLY A 77 5.01 -16.13 5.54
C GLY A 77 4.62 -15.95 4.08
N HIS A 78 3.48 -16.55 3.75
CA HIS A 78 2.84 -16.43 2.45
C HIS A 78 1.33 -16.51 2.59
N LEU A 79 0.63 -15.59 1.93
CA LEU A 79 -0.82 -15.50 1.89
C LEU A 79 -1.43 -16.77 1.26
N PRO A 80 -2.63 -17.17 1.72
CA PRO A 80 -3.33 -18.31 1.15
C PRO A 80 -3.86 -17.95 -0.24
N LYS A 81 -4.13 -18.94 -1.09
CA LYS A 81 -4.56 -18.71 -2.48
C LYS A 81 -5.87 -17.91 -2.60
N GLN A 82 -6.71 -17.97 -1.58
CA GLN A 82 -7.96 -17.21 -1.48
C GLN A 82 -7.72 -15.71 -1.34
N VAL A 83 -6.54 -15.32 -0.86
CA VAL A 83 -6.11 -13.93 -0.78
C VAL A 83 -5.20 -13.65 -1.97
N ASN A 84 -5.79 -13.30 -3.11
CA ASN A 84 -5.07 -12.87 -4.30
C ASN A 84 -5.14 -11.34 -4.37
N GLU A 85 -3.99 -10.67 -4.40
CA GLU A 85 -3.91 -9.20 -4.41
C GLU A 85 -4.44 -8.60 -3.09
N SER A 86 -3.78 -8.93 -1.98
CA SER A 86 -4.04 -8.31 -0.67
C SER A 86 -3.76 -6.81 -0.73
N SER A 87 -4.76 -5.95 -0.49
CA SER A 87 -4.62 -4.49 -0.62
C SER A 87 -4.58 -3.77 0.74
N GLY A 88 -5.46 -4.15 1.69
CA GLY A 88 -5.45 -3.61 3.06
C GLY A 88 -4.98 -4.61 4.13
N LEU A 89 -4.46 -4.11 5.27
CA LEU A 89 -4.02 -4.96 6.38
C LEU A 89 -4.28 -4.34 7.76
N VAL A 90 -4.87 -5.12 8.66
CA VAL A 90 -5.05 -4.78 10.08
C VAL A 90 -4.46 -5.86 10.95
N TYR A 91 -3.72 -5.48 11.99
CA TYR A 91 -3.31 -6.40 13.05
C TYR A 91 -4.33 -6.41 14.18
N ARG A 92 -4.87 -7.59 14.49
CA ARG A 92 -5.81 -7.81 15.58
C ARG A 92 -5.06 -8.37 16.79
N LYS A 93 -4.75 -7.48 17.74
CA LYS A 93 -3.94 -7.81 18.94
C LYS A 93 -4.61 -8.84 19.86
N GLN A 94 -5.93 -8.89 19.90
CA GLN A 94 -6.70 -9.75 20.80
C GLN A 94 -6.40 -11.24 20.56
N ASP A 95 -6.15 -11.64 19.32
CA ASP A 95 -5.86 -13.03 18.93
C ASP A 95 -4.56 -13.19 18.14
N SER A 96 -3.77 -12.11 18.03
CA SER A 96 -2.49 -12.09 17.31
C SER A 96 -2.60 -12.51 15.84
N THR A 97 -3.68 -12.06 15.18
CA THR A 97 -3.95 -12.38 13.77
C THR A 97 -3.94 -11.14 12.89
N LEU A 98 -3.84 -11.35 11.58
CA LEU A 98 -3.98 -10.30 10.58
C LEU A 98 -5.33 -10.44 9.90
N LEU A 99 -5.95 -9.29 9.61
CA LEU A 99 -7.11 -9.17 8.75
C LEU A 99 -6.67 -8.51 7.45
N THR A 100 -7.18 -9.00 6.33
CA THR A 100 -6.91 -8.44 5.00
C THR A 100 -8.10 -8.68 4.08
N HIS A 101 -8.12 -8.00 2.94
CA HIS A 101 -9.07 -8.23 1.86
C HIS A 101 -8.33 -8.28 0.52
N ASN A 102 -9.00 -8.85 -0.48
CA ASN A 102 -8.53 -8.72 -1.86
C ASN A 102 -8.85 -7.33 -2.38
N ASP A 103 -8.05 -6.89 -3.33
CA ASP A 103 -8.26 -5.72 -4.17
C ASP A 103 -9.56 -5.85 -5.01
N SER A 104 -9.74 -4.95 -5.97
CA SER A 104 -10.91 -4.73 -6.81
C SER A 104 -11.55 -5.97 -7.44
N GLY A 105 -12.88 -5.92 -7.60
CA GLY A 105 -13.67 -6.91 -8.34
C GLY A 105 -13.78 -8.29 -7.69
N GLY A 106 -13.19 -8.49 -6.51
CA GLY A 106 -13.28 -9.72 -5.73
C GLY A 106 -14.62 -9.88 -4.98
N ALA A 107 -14.76 -10.99 -4.25
CA ALA A 107 -15.83 -11.13 -3.28
C ALA A 107 -15.60 -10.14 -2.11
N PRO A 108 -16.66 -9.55 -1.52
CA PRO A 108 -16.55 -8.64 -0.38
C PRO A 108 -16.27 -9.43 0.91
N HIS A 109 -15.07 -9.98 1.01
CA HIS A 109 -14.63 -10.84 2.10
C HIS A 109 -13.49 -10.19 2.88
N ILE A 110 -13.54 -10.32 4.20
CA ILE A 110 -12.39 -10.10 5.06
C ILE A 110 -11.81 -11.46 5.44
N TYR A 111 -10.52 -11.65 5.23
CA TYR A 111 -9.80 -12.86 5.53
C TYR A 111 -9.01 -12.68 6.81
N GLN A 112 -9.13 -13.62 7.74
CA GLN A 112 -8.28 -13.68 8.92
C GLN A 112 -7.21 -14.72 8.72
N ILE A 113 -5.95 -14.32 8.93
CA ILE A 113 -4.78 -15.17 8.78
C ILE A 113 -3.89 -15.07 10.01
N ASP A 114 -3.10 -16.11 10.29
CA ASP A 114 -1.99 -15.97 11.24
C ASP A 114 -0.80 -15.23 10.60
N LEU A 115 0.24 -14.94 11.39
CA LEU A 115 1.44 -14.23 10.91
C LEU A 115 2.25 -15.01 9.85
N SER A 116 2.04 -16.33 9.72
CA SER A 116 2.65 -17.13 8.66
C SER A 116 1.85 -17.09 7.35
N GLY A 117 0.62 -16.57 7.39
CA GLY A 117 -0.32 -16.50 6.28
C GLY A 117 -1.27 -17.69 6.19
N LYS A 118 -1.36 -18.53 7.24
CA LYS A 118 -2.37 -19.59 7.29
C LYS A 118 -3.75 -18.96 7.44
N LEU A 119 -4.67 -19.31 6.54
CA LEU A 119 -6.07 -18.92 6.65
C LEU A 119 -6.71 -19.52 7.90
N LEU A 120 -7.28 -18.66 8.74
CA LEU A 120 -8.00 -19.03 9.96
C LEU A 120 -9.50 -18.88 9.77
N ASN A 121 -9.93 -17.80 9.10
CA ASN A 121 -11.35 -17.55 8.85
C ASN A 121 -11.57 -16.70 7.60
N THR A 122 -12.80 -16.74 7.06
CA THR A 122 -13.28 -15.85 6.01
C THR A 122 -14.62 -15.28 6.44
N TYR A 123 -14.74 -13.96 6.44
CA TYR A 123 -15.93 -13.22 6.84
C TYR A 123 -16.59 -12.61 5.59
N PRO A 124 -17.71 -13.17 5.11
CA PRO A 124 -18.47 -12.56 4.04
C PRO A 124 -19.21 -11.30 4.51
N ILE A 125 -18.96 -10.16 3.85
CA ILE A 125 -19.62 -8.89 4.16
C ILE A 125 -20.78 -8.71 3.19
N SER A 126 -21.88 -9.40 3.46
CA SER A 126 -23.05 -9.49 2.56
C SER A 126 -23.69 -8.14 2.21
N GLN A 127 -23.53 -7.13 3.07
CA GLN A 127 -24.06 -5.77 2.89
C GLN A 127 -23.09 -4.84 2.14
N ALA A 128 -21.93 -5.34 1.72
CA ALA A 128 -20.93 -4.58 1.00
C ALA A 128 -20.70 -5.11 -0.42
N LYS A 129 -20.10 -4.28 -1.26
CA LYS A 129 -19.59 -4.65 -2.57
C LYS A 129 -18.12 -4.24 -2.62
N ASN A 130 -17.28 -5.09 -3.18
CA ASN A 130 -15.91 -4.73 -3.49
C ASN A 130 -15.86 -4.22 -4.92
N ILE A 131 -16.00 -2.90 -5.08
CA ILE A 131 -15.84 -2.24 -6.38
C ILE A 131 -14.35 -1.98 -6.62
N ASP A 132 -13.69 -1.28 -5.69
CA ASP A 132 -12.26 -0.94 -5.69
C ASP A 132 -11.81 -0.78 -4.23
N TRP A 133 -11.75 -1.91 -3.49
CA TRP A 133 -11.30 -1.92 -2.09
C TRP A 133 -9.78 -1.83 -2.01
N GLU A 134 -9.28 -0.77 -1.40
CA GLU A 134 -7.86 -0.45 -1.40
C GLU A 134 -7.20 -0.72 -0.05
N ASP A 135 -7.61 -0.02 1.02
CA ASP A 135 -6.93 -0.14 2.31
C ASP A 135 -7.93 -0.27 3.46
N MET A 136 -7.44 -0.72 4.62
CA MET A 136 -8.27 -0.94 5.79
C MET A 136 -7.57 -0.56 7.10
N SER A 137 -8.37 -0.14 8.08
CA SER A 137 -7.90 0.26 9.41
C SER A 137 -8.85 -0.26 10.48
N ALA A 138 -8.39 -0.32 11.72
CA ALA A 138 -9.25 -0.53 12.88
C ALA A 138 -9.23 0.70 13.78
N ASP A 139 -10.36 1.01 14.41
CA ASP A 139 -10.42 2.00 15.48
C ASP A 139 -10.05 1.41 16.85
N GLU A 140 -10.15 2.21 17.90
CA GLU A 140 -9.82 1.78 19.26
C GLU A 140 -10.87 0.83 19.87
N GLN A 141 -12.08 0.78 19.30
CA GLN A 141 -13.13 -0.16 19.68
C GLN A 141 -12.96 -1.52 18.98
N GLY A 142 -12.10 -1.57 17.96
CA GLY A 142 -11.83 -2.72 17.12
C GLY A 142 -12.77 -2.86 15.94
N ASP A 143 -13.60 -1.83 15.65
CA ASP A 143 -14.39 -1.80 14.44
C ASP A 143 -13.46 -1.60 13.24
N ILE A 144 -13.78 -2.29 12.15
CA ILE A 144 -12.97 -2.35 10.94
C ILE A 144 -13.53 -1.37 9.92
N TYR A 145 -12.65 -0.56 9.35
CA TYR A 145 -12.94 0.38 8.30
C TYR A 145 -12.29 -0.12 7.02
N VAL A 146 -13.07 -0.33 5.97
CA VAL A 146 -12.57 -0.75 4.65
C VAL A 146 -12.88 0.34 3.63
N GLY A 147 -11.85 0.81 2.93
CA GLY A 147 -11.98 1.85 1.93
C GLY A 147 -12.28 1.29 0.55
N ASP A 148 -13.50 1.51 0.08
CA ASP A 148 -13.87 1.39 -1.34
C ASP A 148 -13.63 2.74 -2.02
N ILE A 149 -12.34 3.06 -2.17
CA ILE A 149 -11.82 4.41 -2.48
C ILE A 149 -10.96 4.49 -3.74
N GLY A 150 -10.63 3.35 -4.34
CA GLY A 150 -9.89 3.29 -5.59
C GLY A 150 -10.65 3.97 -6.72
N ASN A 151 -9.91 4.66 -7.59
CA ASN A 151 -10.45 5.37 -8.73
C ASN A 151 -9.42 5.58 -9.85
N ASN A 152 -8.67 4.53 -10.18
CA ASN A 152 -7.58 4.55 -11.17
C ASN A 152 -7.97 5.14 -12.56
N SER A 153 -9.25 5.08 -12.94
CA SER A 153 -9.78 5.66 -14.20
C SER A 153 -10.35 7.08 -14.07
N TYR A 154 -10.40 7.63 -12.86
CA TYR A 154 -11.01 8.92 -12.49
C TYR A 154 -12.53 9.02 -12.76
N GLN A 155 -13.22 7.89 -12.94
CA GLN A 155 -14.63 7.84 -13.34
C GLN A 155 -15.61 7.62 -12.17
N ARG A 156 -15.17 7.01 -11.07
CA ARG A 156 -16.03 6.74 -9.92
C ARG A 156 -16.41 8.03 -9.18
N ARG A 157 -17.65 8.06 -8.69
CA ARG A 157 -18.20 9.12 -7.84
C ARG A 157 -18.92 8.54 -6.61
N ASP A 158 -18.94 7.22 -6.51
CA ASP A 158 -19.63 6.39 -5.52
C ASP A 158 -18.60 5.72 -4.59
N LEU A 159 -17.76 6.53 -3.96
CA LEU A 159 -16.72 6.08 -3.03
C LEU A 159 -17.28 5.98 -1.61
N TYR A 160 -16.91 4.94 -0.86
CA TYR A 160 -17.40 4.72 0.50
C TYR A 160 -16.32 4.16 1.40
N ILE A 161 -16.42 4.45 2.70
CA ILE A 161 -15.80 3.64 3.74
C ILE A 161 -16.88 2.79 4.39
N TYR A 162 -16.67 1.48 4.42
CA TYR A 162 -17.49 0.55 5.18
C TYR A 162 -16.99 0.50 6.63
N GLN A 163 -17.82 0.91 7.60
CA GLN A 163 -17.55 0.59 9.01
C GLN A 163 -18.24 -0.72 9.35
N ILE A 164 -17.45 -1.70 9.76
CA ILE A 164 -17.85 -3.06 10.07
C ILE A 164 -17.55 -3.29 11.55
N ASN A 165 -18.47 -3.90 12.28
CA ASN A 165 -18.27 -4.11 13.70
C ASN A 165 -17.06 -5.02 13.98
N LYS A 166 -16.50 -4.96 15.19
CA LYS A 166 -15.35 -5.80 15.59
C LYS A 166 -15.53 -7.32 15.44
N LYS A 167 -16.77 -7.81 15.39
CA LYS A 167 -17.10 -9.23 15.17
C LYS A 167 -17.06 -9.62 13.70
N ILE A 168 -17.05 -8.62 12.81
CA ILE A 168 -17.02 -8.78 11.36
C ILE A 168 -18.26 -9.54 10.86
N ASP A 169 -19.42 -9.24 11.46
CA ASP A 169 -20.70 -9.87 11.13
C ASP A 169 -21.79 -8.85 10.71
N ALA A 170 -21.54 -7.55 10.83
CA ALA A 170 -22.46 -6.50 10.42
C ALA A 170 -21.74 -5.24 9.91
N VAL A 171 -22.26 -4.64 8.83
CA VAL A 171 -21.89 -3.28 8.42
C VAL A 171 -22.70 -2.31 9.28
N LEU A 172 -22.01 -1.53 10.12
CA LEU A 172 -22.62 -0.53 10.99
C LEU A 172 -23.09 0.68 10.19
N GLN A 173 -22.27 1.14 9.25
CA GLN A 173 -22.60 2.23 8.34
C GLN A 173 -21.73 2.22 7.08
N ARG A 174 -22.24 2.91 6.05
CA ARG A 174 -21.51 3.25 4.83
C ARG A 174 -21.27 4.76 4.82
N ILE A 175 -20.01 5.17 4.89
CA ILE A 175 -19.59 6.56 5.04
C ILE A 175 -19.24 7.10 3.64
N PRO A 176 -20.06 7.96 3.01
CA PRO A 176 -19.90 8.33 1.60
C PRO A 176 -18.80 9.37 1.37
N ILE A 177 -17.73 9.05 0.63
CA ILE A 177 -16.58 9.93 0.44
C ILE A 177 -16.80 10.92 -0.71
N TYR A 178 -16.70 12.21 -0.42
CA TYR A 178 -16.71 13.28 -1.43
C TYR A 178 -15.44 14.12 -1.34
N TYR A 179 -14.77 14.31 -2.47
CA TYR A 179 -13.64 15.24 -2.57
C TYR A 179 -14.14 16.69 -2.74
N PRO A 180 -13.33 17.70 -2.35
CA PRO A 180 -13.69 19.11 -2.51
C PRO A 180 -14.07 19.49 -3.95
N ASP A 181 -13.30 19.00 -4.92
CA ASP A 181 -13.61 19.16 -6.34
C ASP A 181 -14.44 17.96 -6.82
N LYS A 182 -15.70 18.22 -7.21
CA LYS A 182 -16.61 17.18 -7.70
C LYS A 182 -16.29 16.74 -9.14
N GLN A 183 -15.57 17.56 -9.90
CA GLN A 183 -15.19 17.25 -11.28
C GLN A 183 -13.98 16.31 -11.29
N TYR A 184 -13.04 16.51 -10.36
CA TYR A 184 -11.84 15.70 -10.20
C TYR A 184 -11.86 14.87 -8.90
N VAL A 185 -12.13 13.58 -9.03
CA VAL A 185 -12.02 12.61 -7.94
C VAL A 185 -10.73 11.82 -8.15
N PRO A 186 -9.69 12.03 -7.33
CA PRO A 186 -8.41 11.36 -7.50
C PRO A 186 -8.52 9.87 -7.16
N ASP A 187 -7.51 9.14 -7.59
CA ASP A 187 -7.23 7.79 -7.12
C ASP A 187 -6.59 7.84 -5.73
N ALA A 188 -7.04 6.97 -4.82
CA ALA A 188 -6.52 6.90 -3.46
C ALA A 188 -6.50 5.45 -3.00
N GLU A 189 -5.36 5.03 -2.44
CA GLU A 189 -5.11 3.63 -2.14
C GLU A 189 -4.59 3.39 -0.73
N ALA A 190 -4.64 4.41 0.11
CA ALA A 190 -4.11 4.32 1.46
C ALA A 190 -4.97 5.11 2.41
N MET A 191 -5.27 4.52 3.57
CA MET A 191 -6.06 5.19 4.59
C MET A 191 -5.79 4.67 6.00
N PHE A 192 -6.13 5.48 6.99
CA PHE A 192 -6.33 4.99 8.35
C PHE A 192 -7.37 5.83 9.09
N VAL A 193 -7.86 5.29 10.21
CA VAL A 193 -8.82 5.97 11.09
C VAL A 193 -8.17 6.26 12.44
N VAL A 194 -8.41 7.46 12.96
CA VAL A 194 -7.97 7.89 14.28
C VAL A 194 -9.10 8.65 14.95
N GLN A 195 -9.56 8.18 16.11
CA GLN A 195 -10.67 8.80 16.83
C GLN A 195 -11.90 8.98 15.91
N ASP A 196 -12.34 10.22 15.73
CA ASP A 196 -13.50 10.59 14.92
C ASP A 196 -13.12 10.93 13.47
N SER A 197 -11.93 10.56 12.98
CA SER A 197 -11.41 11.07 11.71
C SER A 197 -10.81 9.98 10.80
N ILE A 198 -11.15 10.06 9.52
CA ILE A 198 -10.63 9.23 8.44
C ILE A 198 -9.59 10.06 7.67
N TYR A 199 -8.41 9.47 7.47
CA TYR A 199 -7.30 10.03 6.70
C TYR A 199 -7.12 9.21 5.43
N ILE A 200 -7.08 9.87 4.27
CA ILE A 200 -6.98 9.24 2.95
C ILE A 200 -5.81 9.85 2.20
N PHE A 201 -4.99 9.01 1.58
CA PHE A 201 -3.79 9.39 0.83
C PHE A 201 -3.95 9.04 -0.65
N THR A 202 -3.70 10.01 -1.52
CA THR A 202 -3.84 9.81 -2.97
C THR A 202 -2.66 9.03 -3.57
N LYS A 203 -2.95 8.28 -4.63
CA LYS A 203 -1.97 7.54 -5.42
C LYS A 203 -1.78 8.24 -6.76
N ASN A 204 -0.62 8.88 -6.94
CA ASN A 204 -0.31 9.59 -8.19
C ASN A 204 0.90 8.98 -8.89
N TRP A 205 0.69 8.52 -10.13
CA TRP A 205 1.72 7.90 -10.98
C TRP A 205 2.68 8.89 -11.65
N ASP A 206 2.23 10.13 -11.82
CA ASP A 206 2.93 11.21 -12.53
C ASP A 206 4.01 11.91 -11.68
N LYS A 207 4.22 11.46 -10.43
CA LYS A 207 5.15 12.05 -9.45
C LYS A 207 4.76 13.47 -9.02
N SER A 208 3.49 13.84 -9.15
CA SER A 208 2.94 15.08 -8.58
C SER A 208 3.04 15.08 -7.04
N GLY A 209 3.04 13.91 -6.42
CA GLY A 209 3.16 13.74 -4.97
C GLY A 209 1.99 12.96 -4.40
N THR A 210 1.73 13.15 -3.12
CA THR A 210 0.60 12.56 -2.40
C THR A 210 -0.09 13.66 -1.62
N ASP A 211 -1.41 13.74 -1.81
CA ASP A 211 -2.30 14.57 -1.02
C ASP A 211 -2.84 13.76 0.16
N LEU A 212 -2.92 14.41 1.32
CA LEU A 212 -3.60 13.91 2.49
C LEU A 212 -4.94 14.63 2.63
N PHE A 213 -6.02 13.87 2.54
CA PHE A 213 -7.36 14.33 2.82
C PHE A 213 -7.83 13.82 4.18
N VAL A 214 -8.60 14.65 4.90
CA VAL A 214 -9.19 14.29 6.19
C VAL A 214 -10.69 14.53 6.20
N ARG A 215 -11.43 13.65 6.86
CA ARG A 215 -12.86 13.81 7.09
C ARG A 215 -13.22 13.33 8.49
N LYS A 216 -14.10 14.04 9.17
CA LYS A 216 -14.71 13.57 10.42
C LYS A 216 -15.82 12.54 10.17
N ILE A 217 -15.99 11.62 11.11
CA ILE A 217 -17.07 10.63 11.17
C ILE A 217 -18.21 11.29 11.94
N GLY A 218 -19.33 11.58 11.27
CA GLY A 218 -20.49 12.20 11.91
C GLY A 218 -21.47 12.83 10.93
N ILE A 219 -22.61 13.28 11.46
CA ILE A 219 -23.85 13.59 10.70
C ILE A 219 -23.74 14.80 9.74
N ASN A 220 -22.68 15.60 9.79
CA ASN A 220 -22.51 16.80 8.93
C ASN A 220 -21.13 16.89 8.26
N ALA A 221 -20.34 15.83 8.29
CA ALA A 221 -19.00 15.83 7.74
C ALA A 221 -19.02 15.15 6.39
N ASP A 222 -19.54 15.81 5.34
CA ASP A 222 -19.78 15.11 4.07
C ASP A 222 -18.56 15.15 3.13
N THR A 223 -17.79 16.23 3.17
CA THR A 223 -16.67 16.44 2.22
C THR A 223 -15.32 16.30 2.91
N LEU A 224 -14.40 15.61 2.25
CA LEU A 224 -12.98 15.59 2.61
C LEU A 224 -12.40 16.99 2.57
N GLN A 225 -11.43 17.26 3.44
CA GLN A 225 -10.64 18.48 3.44
C GLN A 225 -9.20 18.15 3.05
N LEU A 226 -8.62 18.89 2.11
CA LEU A 226 -7.19 18.79 1.83
C LEU A 226 -6.41 19.30 3.06
N LYS A 227 -5.71 18.39 3.73
CA LYS A 227 -4.97 18.68 4.96
C LYS A 227 -3.50 19.01 4.67
N ALA A 228 -2.87 18.26 3.77
CA ALA A 228 -1.45 18.43 3.45
C ALA A 228 -1.11 17.83 2.08
N HIS A 229 0.05 18.21 1.56
CA HIS A 229 0.63 17.66 0.34
C HIS A 229 2.13 17.37 0.55
N ILE A 230 2.63 16.27 0.00
CA ILE A 230 4.06 15.95 -0.05
C ILE A 230 4.46 15.45 -1.44
N ASN A 231 5.57 15.96 -1.97
CA ASN A 231 6.08 15.55 -3.28
C ASN A 231 6.88 14.24 -3.20
N LEU A 232 6.22 13.14 -2.81
CA LEU A 232 6.77 11.79 -2.90
C LEU A 232 6.74 11.32 -4.36
N ARG A 233 7.91 10.98 -4.91
CA ARG A 233 8.05 10.63 -6.34
C ARG A 233 7.76 9.15 -6.63
N THR A 234 7.01 8.51 -5.75
CA THR A 234 6.62 7.10 -5.83
C THR A 234 5.18 7.00 -5.34
N PRO A 235 4.30 6.31 -6.09
CA PRO A 235 2.91 6.14 -5.69
C PRO A 235 2.81 5.45 -4.33
N ILE A 236 1.93 5.94 -3.47
CA ILE A 236 1.59 5.33 -2.18
C ILE A 236 0.54 4.26 -2.43
N THR A 237 0.67 3.14 -1.73
CA THR A 237 -0.17 1.94 -1.89
C THR A 237 -0.77 1.44 -0.58
N GLY A 238 -0.35 1.99 0.56
CA GLY A 238 -0.95 1.67 1.84
C GLY A 238 -0.48 2.61 2.95
N ALA A 239 -1.26 2.71 4.01
CA ALA A 239 -0.90 3.48 5.20
C ALA A 239 -1.24 2.74 6.49
N ALA A 240 -0.50 3.04 7.55
CA ALA A 240 -0.86 2.58 8.89
C ALA A 240 -0.44 3.58 9.95
N ILE A 241 -1.17 3.60 11.07
CA ILE A 241 -0.83 4.36 12.27
C ILE A 241 -0.58 3.40 13.43
N ASN A 242 0.38 3.73 14.29
CA ASN A 242 0.70 2.91 15.44
C ASN A 242 -0.32 3.06 16.58
N GLN A 243 -0.31 2.12 17.53
CA GLN A 243 -1.27 2.10 18.64
C GLN A 243 -1.18 3.35 19.52
N GLN A 244 0.02 3.90 19.68
CA GLN A 244 0.27 5.10 20.47
C GLN A 244 -0.08 6.40 19.74
N LYS A 245 -0.43 6.33 18.44
CA LYS A 245 -0.78 7.47 17.59
C LYS A 245 0.26 8.57 17.59
N ASN A 246 1.53 8.18 17.74
CA ASN A 246 2.68 9.08 17.70
C ASN A 246 3.51 8.90 16.41
N LYS A 247 3.15 7.93 15.57
CA LYS A 247 3.85 7.58 14.32
C LYS A 247 2.86 7.02 13.30
N PHE A 248 3.00 7.43 12.04
CA PHE A 248 2.34 6.75 10.93
C PHE A 248 3.35 6.41 9.83
N VAL A 249 2.96 5.46 8.99
CA VAL A 249 3.74 4.98 7.86
C VAL A 249 2.94 5.08 6.58
N LEU A 250 3.64 5.39 5.49
CA LEU A 250 3.17 5.17 4.14
C LEU A 250 4.09 4.15 3.47
N ILE A 251 3.50 3.21 2.74
CA ILE A 251 4.24 2.29 1.88
C ILE A 251 4.03 2.66 0.42
N SER A 252 5.07 2.41 -0.37
CA SER A 252 5.11 2.64 -1.81
C SER A 252 5.87 1.50 -2.47
N TYR A 253 5.82 1.44 -3.79
CA TYR A 253 6.70 0.53 -4.54
C TYR A 253 8.18 0.82 -4.26
N GLY A 254 8.77 -0.02 -3.41
CA GLY A 254 10.20 0.02 -3.11
C GLY A 254 10.59 0.79 -1.84
N LYS A 255 9.65 1.40 -1.11
CA LYS A 255 9.98 2.19 0.10
C LYS A 255 8.88 2.25 1.15
N ILE A 256 9.32 2.49 2.38
CA ILE A 256 8.48 2.83 3.52
C ILE A 256 8.90 4.21 4.03
N TYR A 257 7.91 5.07 4.29
CA TYR A 257 8.07 6.41 4.79
C TYR A 257 7.46 6.51 6.18
N TYR A 258 8.28 6.82 7.18
CA TYR A 258 7.84 7.01 8.55
C TYR A 258 7.71 8.50 8.88
N PHE A 259 6.63 8.86 9.56
CA PHE A 259 6.35 10.21 10.03
C PHE A 259 6.05 10.19 11.52
N ARG A 260 6.51 11.22 12.24
CA ARG A 260 6.14 11.45 13.64
C ARG A 260 4.87 12.28 13.68
N ILE A 261 4.01 11.98 14.64
CA ILE A 261 2.85 12.80 14.98
C ILE A 261 3.24 13.61 16.21
N ILE A 262 3.19 14.93 16.11
CA ILE A 262 3.48 15.88 17.19
C ILE A 262 2.20 16.66 17.46
N GLU A 263 1.83 16.82 18.74
CA GLU A 263 0.63 17.57 19.14
C GLU A 263 -0.65 17.10 18.39
N HIS A 264 -0.75 15.79 18.15
CA HIS A 264 -1.85 15.16 17.40
C HIS A 264 -2.02 15.65 15.95
N GLN A 265 -1.03 16.36 15.39
CA GLN A 265 -1.05 16.75 13.98
C GLN A 265 -0.59 15.59 13.09
N ILE A 266 -1.53 15.06 12.33
CA ILE A 266 -1.29 14.07 11.28
C ILE A 266 -1.14 14.83 9.96
N ASP A 267 0.10 15.06 9.58
CA ASP A 267 0.52 15.68 8.33
C ASP A 267 1.95 15.24 7.97
N PHE A 268 2.55 15.89 6.97
CA PHE A 268 3.88 15.53 6.46
C PHE A 268 5.03 16.37 7.04
N SER A 269 4.78 17.21 8.06
CA SER A 269 5.75 18.17 8.58
C SER A 269 6.91 17.54 9.37
N ASN A 270 6.71 16.32 9.88
CA ASN A 270 7.68 15.64 10.74
C ASN A 270 8.15 14.28 10.16
N PRO A 271 8.87 14.29 9.03
CA PRO A 271 9.44 13.08 8.44
C PRO A 271 10.51 12.48 9.37
N LEU A 272 10.45 11.16 9.57
CA LEU A 272 11.44 10.42 10.37
C LEU A 272 12.46 9.72 9.48
N TYR A 273 12.06 8.61 8.86
CA TYR A 273 12.96 7.77 8.08
C TYR A 273 12.34 7.38 6.75
N CYS A 274 13.17 7.35 5.71
CA CYS A 274 12.86 6.68 4.46
C CYS A 274 13.68 5.39 4.38
N ILE A 275 12.97 4.30 4.09
CA ILE A 275 13.52 2.95 4.09
C ILE A 275 13.38 2.40 2.68
N LYS A 276 14.47 1.82 2.16
CA LYS A 276 14.40 1.05 0.93
C LYS A 276 13.85 -0.33 1.24
N PHE A 277 12.78 -0.70 0.56
CA PHE A 277 12.13 -1.99 0.67
C PHE A 277 12.05 -2.61 -0.73
N PRO A 278 13.14 -3.21 -1.26
CA PRO A 278 13.27 -3.59 -2.67
C PRO A 278 12.50 -4.88 -3.01
N HIS A 279 11.27 -4.99 -2.55
CA HIS A 279 10.37 -6.09 -2.85
C HIS A 279 9.36 -5.66 -3.91
N LYS A 280 8.77 -6.66 -4.54
CA LYS A 280 7.78 -6.48 -5.59
C LYS A 280 6.47 -5.96 -5.00
N GLN A 281 5.77 -5.12 -5.78
CA GLN A 281 4.40 -4.61 -5.60
C GLN A 281 3.84 -4.76 -4.18
N THR A 282 4.36 -3.95 -3.26
CA THR A 282 3.88 -3.89 -1.88
C THR A 282 2.60 -3.10 -1.85
N GLU A 283 1.56 -3.71 -1.32
CA GLU A 283 0.23 -3.12 -1.30
C GLU A 283 -0.07 -2.69 0.15
N SER A 284 -0.17 -3.63 1.07
CA SER A 284 -0.57 -3.32 2.44
C SER A 284 0.57 -3.18 3.46
N ILE A 285 0.31 -2.43 4.54
CA ILE A 285 1.19 -2.30 5.70
C ILE A 285 0.37 -2.20 7.00
N ALA A 286 0.81 -2.81 8.09
CA ALA A 286 0.19 -2.69 9.41
C ALA A 286 1.23 -2.67 10.52
N PHE A 287 0.97 -1.95 11.61
CA PHE A 287 1.79 -2.04 12.81
C PHE A 287 1.43 -3.28 13.64
N LEU A 288 2.43 -4.09 13.95
CA LEU A 288 2.35 -5.19 14.92
C LEU A 288 2.61 -4.70 16.34
N ASP A 289 3.60 -3.80 16.47
CA ASP A 289 3.96 -3.06 17.66
C ASP A 289 4.62 -1.73 17.25
N GLU A 290 5.17 -0.98 18.20
CA GLU A 290 5.77 0.34 17.97
C GLU A 290 6.91 0.41 16.97
N ASN A 291 7.64 -0.69 16.86
CA ASN A 291 8.87 -0.80 16.10
C ASN A 291 8.76 -1.92 15.05
N VAL A 292 7.60 -2.56 14.90
CA VAL A 292 7.41 -3.66 13.96
C VAL A 292 6.22 -3.40 13.08
N VAL A 293 6.46 -3.40 11.77
CA VAL A 293 5.41 -3.43 10.75
C VAL A 293 5.40 -4.78 10.03
N ILE A 294 4.20 -5.19 9.63
CA ILE A 294 3.98 -6.28 8.67
C ILE A 294 3.56 -5.67 7.34
N ILE A 295 4.05 -6.27 6.26
CA ILE A 295 3.79 -5.85 4.88
C ILE A 295 3.39 -7.07 4.08
N THR A 296 2.38 -6.94 3.22
CA THR A 296 2.10 -7.94 2.17
C THR A 296 2.40 -7.36 0.78
N ASN A 297 2.50 -8.24 -0.22
CA ASN A 297 2.65 -7.84 -1.61
C ASN A 297 1.71 -8.64 -2.53
N GLU A 298 1.55 -8.18 -3.77
CA GLU A 298 0.74 -8.86 -4.80
C GLU A 298 1.17 -10.32 -5.05
N GLN A 299 2.42 -10.67 -4.73
CA GLN A 299 2.92 -12.05 -4.89
C GLN A 299 2.56 -12.94 -3.70
N GLY A 300 1.84 -12.43 -2.72
CA GLY A 300 1.41 -13.17 -1.54
C GLY A 300 2.47 -13.26 -0.45
N GLU A 301 3.62 -12.62 -0.55
CA GLU A 301 4.66 -12.70 0.47
C GLU A 301 4.35 -11.82 1.68
N ILE A 302 4.60 -12.33 2.88
CA ILE A 302 4.43 -11.59 4.14
C ILE A 302 5.81 -11.26 4.70
N TYR A 303 6.03 -9.98 4.98
CA TYR A 303 7.29 -9.47 5.52
C TYR A 303 7.08 -8.86 6.89
N ARG A 304 8.06 -9.06 7.76
CA ARG A 304 8.24 -8.36 9.03
C ARG A 304 9.40 -7.40 8.90
N VAL A 305 9.16 -6.14 9.24
CA VAL A 305 10.20 -5.11 9.30
C VAL A 305 10.28 -4.61 10.74
N ARG A 306 11.42 -4.81 11.39
CA ARG A 306 11.69 -4.37 12.77
C ARG A 306 12.68 -3.21 12.78
N GLU A 307 12.30 -2.11 13.42
CA GLU A 307 13.17 -1.02 13.85
C GLU A 307 14.00 -1.47 15.07
N ASN A 308 15.33 -1.34 14.98
CA ASN A 308 16.32 -1.67 16.01
C ASN A 308 16.79 -0.43 16.76
#